data_AF-A0A8J3ZF37-F1
#
_entry.id   AF-A0A8J3ZF37-F1
#
_cell.length_a   1.000
_cell.length_b   1.000
_cell.length_c   1.000
_cell.angle_alpha   90.00
_cell.angle_beta   90.00
_cell.angle_gamma   90.00
#
_symmetry.space_group_name_H-M   'P 1'
#
loop_
_entity.id
_entity.type
_entity.pdbx_description
1 polymer ?
#
loop_
_entity_poly.entity_id
_entity_poly.type
_entity_poly.pdbx_seq_one_letter_code
_entity_poly.pdbx_strand_id
1 'polypeptide(L)'
;MPTPEAADDGDRPAENGSMPAEGSGSAENGGPDGNGNPDNGKNDNGKNDNGKNDNGKNNGDGNSSEQDSGSEQDSGDSDKNGGRGYHDVPAQRLAADLAASRYELFLSVAGDLDRVGTAYDAELVVSTMLGAAYAIADGNRGAVLTETTEGLREHLAHRHTRPAELLKAVLATHDTGGHTRPAPPADPPSWVEQLDTVRPTGSHAFGDRGGTQVTYLASFAYAEPTAGGPEHVVAAVVDHDLGHVRDLFVAAPAGALLAQLEAAAATDPTMRMDEVDPGELRGVVERYLDATDALAELPEARSLTSDRALAAQRLRLLPEPEELLTVKDFLVAPEAARIAKSDGESRDFALKLISGFAASDPLRWNPDTVKEFLLDWLPAQALLDRADIEIVPRVLSAWVRWAGRMSGLQAREVAQNVAAVATNRAEFAERARSGSHRSEAATAMIELLKDGVDLDDEQAVADWLTGYNLRGDNQAE
;
A
#
# COMPACT_ATOMS: atom_id res chain seq x y z
N MET A 1 45.92 27.58 -50.34
CA MET A 1 46.98 28.34 -49.64
C MET A 1 46.58 28.43 -48.17
N PRO A 2 47.41 28.02 -47.21
CA PRO A 2 48.58 27.17 -47.31
C PRO A 2 48.26 25.69 -47.02
N THR A 3 49.26 24.88 -47.35
CA THR A 3 49.40 23.43 -47.44
C THR A 3 50.03 22.83 -46.15
N PRO A 4 50.25 21.49 -46.08
CA PRO A 4 50.19 20.65 -44.87
C PRO A 4 51.55 20.05 -44.42
N GLU A 5 51.53 19.22 -43.37
CA GLU A 5 52.51 18.17 -43.02
C GLU A 5 51.68 16.97 -42.53
N ALA A 6 51.66 15.75 -43.12
CA ALA A 6 52.72 14.80 -43.51
C ALA A 6 53.55 14.34 -42.29
N ALA A 7 53.85 13.07 -42.03
CA ALA A 7 53.54 11.75 -42.59
C ALA A 7 54.11 10.70 -41.60
N ASP A 8 54.16 9.43 -42.03
CA ASP A 8 54.93 8.27 -41.52
C ASP A 8 54.18 7.34 -40.56
N ASP A 9 53.57 6.21 -40.99
CA ASP A 9 54.00 5.08 -41.86
C ASP A 9 54.90 4.07 -41.12
N GLY A 10 54.57 2.77 -41.21
CA GLY A 10 55.41 1.71 -40.63
C GLY A 10 54.73 0.44 -40.08
N ASP A 11 54.21 -0.38 -40.99
CA ASP A 11 54.38 -1.84 -41.05
C ASP A 11 54.08 -2.79 -39.86
N ARG A 12 53.05 -3.63 -40.09
CA ARG A 12 52.98 -5.08 -39.79
C ARG A 12 53.95 -5.85 -40.74
N PRO A 13 54.24 -7.19 -40.68
CA PRO A 13 53.39 -8.26 -40.13
C PRO A 13 54.07 -9.56 -39.57
N ALA A 14 53.20 -10.35 -38.91
CA ALA A 14 52.96 -11.80 -39.04
C ALA A 14 53.87 -12.92 -38.47
N GLU A 15 53.12 -13.99 -38.15
CA GLU A 15 53.41 -15.44 -38.07
C GLU A 15 53.84 -16.02 -36.71
N ASN A 16 53.05 -16.88 -36.05
CA ASN A 16 52.49 -18.23 -36.30
C ASN A 16 53.33 -19.34 -35.63
N GLY A 17 52.65 -20.17 -34.82
CA GLY A 17 53.01 -21.57 -34.58
C GLY A 17 53.83 -21.90 -33.32
N SER A 18 53.21 -22.58 -32.35
CA SER A 18 53.50 -23.99 -32.05
C SER A 18 52.92 -24.44 -30.70
N MET A 19 52.26 -25.60 -30.74
CA MET A 19 51.99 -26.49 -29.61
C MET A 19 53.30 -26.99 -28.97
N PRO A 20 53.21 -27.56 -27.77
CA PRO A 20 53.39 -29.01 -27.72
C PRO A 20 52.36 -29.74 -26.83
N ALA A 21 52.28 -31.04 -27.11
CA ALA A 21 51.55 -32.07 -26.39
C ALA A 21 52.34 -32.60 -25.18
N GLU A 22 51.63 -33.07 -24.15
CA GLU A 22 51.96 -34.12 -23.17
C GLU A 22 50.78 -34.17 -22.17
N GLY A 23 50.23 -35.28 -21.68
CA GLY A 23 50.54 -36.70 -21.82
C GLY A 23 49.36 -37.53 -21.29
N SER A 24 49.30 -38.77 -21.76
CA SER A 24 48.32 -39.80 -21.40
C SER A 24 48.58 -40.39 -20.01
N GLY A 25 47.52 -40.84 -19.32
CA GLY A 25 47.61 -41.63 -18.09
C GLY A 25 46.28 -42.32 -17.75
N SER A 26 46.16 -43.58 -18.15
CA SER A 26 45.07 -44.52 -17.85
C SER A 26 45.18 -45.13 -16.45
N ALA A 27 44.04 -45.70 -15.99
CA ALA A 27 43.84 -46.83 -15.06
C ALA A 27 42.83 -46.46 -13.94
N GLU A 28 41.59 -46.96 -13.93
CA GLU A 28 41.16 -48.34 -13.58
C GLU A 28 41.68 -48.85 -12.23
N ASN A 29 40.76 -48.93 -11.27
CA ASN A 29 40.60 -49.89 -10.15
C ASN A 29 39.72 -49.17 -9.12
N GLY A 30 38.54 -49.60 -8.74
CA GLY A 30 38.05 -50.95 -8.47
C GLY A 30 37.34 -50.85 -7.11
N GLY A 31 36.05 -51.25 -7.04
CA GLY A 31 35.29 -51.34 -5.78
C GLY A 31 35.90 -52.35 -4.79
N PRO A 32 35.31 -52.59 -3.61
CA PRO A 32 33.92 -53.04 -3.55
C PRO A 32 33.08 -52.59 -2.31
N ASP A 33 31.76 -52.75 -2.48
CA ASP A 33 30.74 -53.24 -1.55
C ASP A 33 30.83 -52.92 -0.04
N GLY A 34 29.77 -52.28 0.47
CA GLY A 34 29.58 -52.06 1.90
C GLY A 34 28.13 -51.70 2.25
N ASN A 35 27.26 -52.71 2.12
CA ASN A 35 25.89 -52.78 2.61
C ASN A 35 25.69 -52.20 4.03
N GLY A 36 24.62 -51.43 4.26
CA GLY A 36 24.27 -50.99 5.62
C GLY A 36 23.20 -49.91 5.72
N ASN A 37 21.94 -50.28 5.46
CA ASN A 37 20.79 -49.63 6.10
C ASN A 37 20.62 -50.27 7.49
N PRO A 38 20.40 -49.49 8.56
CA PRO A 38 19.10 -49.62 9.22
C PRO A 38 18.53 -48.31 9.79
N ASP A 39 17.22 -48.15 9.59
CA ASP A 39 16.19 -48.00 10.63
C ASP A 39 16.40 -46.92 11.73
N ASN A 40 15.64 -45.83 11.60
CA ASN A 40 15.02 -45.04 12.67
C ASN A 40 14.25 -43.91 11.97
N GLY A 41 13.02 -43.55 12.29
CA GLY A 41 12.11 -43.87 13.36
C GLY A 41 10.96 -42.88 13.20
N LYS A 42 9.73 -43.32 13.46
CA LYS A 42 8.53 -42.50 13.46
C LYS A 42 8.72 -41.25 14.33
N ASN A 43 8.16 -40.12 13.89
CA ASN A 43 7.46 -39.24 14.81
C ASN A 43 6.36 -38.45 14.08
N ASP A 44 5.14 -38.74 14.52
CA ASP A 44 3.94 -37.94 14.37
C ASP A 44 4.09 -36.61 15.14
N ASN A 45 3.62 -35.51 14.53
CA ASN A 45 2.99 -34.33 15.14
C ASN A 45 2.91 -33.23 14.06
N GLY A 46 1.84 -32.49 13.87
CA GLY A 46 0.56 -32.41 14.56
C GLY A 46 -0.27 -31.36 13.81
N LYS A 47 -1.52 -31.71 13.51
CA LYS A 47 -2.55 -30.76 13.08
C LYS A 47 -2.84 -29.84 14.25
N ASN A 48 -2.77 -28.53 14.05
CA ASN A 48 -3.37 -27.57 14.97
C ASN A 48 -4.74 -27.16 14.44
N ASP A 49 -5.76 -27.67 15.14
CA ASP A 49 -7.15 -27.26 15.02
C ASP A 49 -7.36 -25.87 15.60
N ASN A 50 -8.03 -25.03 14.83
CA ASN A 50 -8.42 -23.66 15.20
C ASN A 50 -9.69 -23.72 16.05
N GLY A 51 -9.57 -23.40 17.35
CA GLY A 51 -10.67 -23.37 18.30
C GLY A 51 -11.62 -22.19 18.07
N LYS A 52 -12.85 -22.51 17.66
CA LYS A 52 -14.04 -21.64 17.79
C LYS A 52 -14.41 -21.51 19.26
N ASN A 53 -14.60 -20.29 19.75
CA ASN A 53 -15.34 -20.02 20.99
C ASN A 53 -16.67 -19.35 20.64
N ASP A 54 -17.73 -20.15 20.70
CA ASP A 54 -19.10 -19.71 20.87
C ASP A 54 -19.27 -19.23 22.32
N ASN A 55 -19.83 -18.05 22.55
CA ASN A 55 -20.37 -17.71 23.87
C ASN A 55 -21.86 -17.41 23.78
N GLY A 56 -22.61 -18.26 24.47
CA GLY A 56 -24.06 -18.37 24.42
C GLY A 56 -24.79 -17.28 25.18
N LYS A 57 -25.97 -16.98 24.63
CA LYS A 57 -27.08 -16.26 25.24
C LYS A 57 -27.48 -16.91 26.56
N ASN A 58 -27.74 -16.10 27.59
CA ASN A 58 -28.47 -16.52 28.77
C ASN A 58 -29.65 -15.55 28.98
N ASN A 59 -30.85 -16.02 28.64
CA ASN A 59 -32.13 -15.46 29.07
C ASN A 59 -32.60 -16.28 30.27
N GLY A 60 -33.15 -15.62 31.28
CA GLY A 60 -33.73 -16.27 32.44
C GLY A 60 -34.58 -15.30 33.26
N ASP A 61 -35.84 -15.20 32.86
CA ASP A 61 -37.05 -15.20 33.69
C ASP A 61 -37.19 -14.22 34.86
N GLY A 62 -38.20 -13.36 34.73
CA GLY A 62 -38.80 -12.64 35.85
C GLY A 62 -39.78 -13.48 36.65
N ASN A 63 -40.23 -12.94 37.79
CA ASN A 63 -41.60 -13.12 38.26
C ASN A 63 -41.94 -12.15 39.40
N SER A 64 -43.11 -11.50 39.28
CA SER A 64 -44.12 -11.20 40.33
C SER A 64 -43.72 -10.39 41.58
N SER A 65 -44.54 -9.51 42.16
CA SER A 65 -46.00 -9.50 42.27
C SER A 65 -46.53 -8.12 42.64
N GLU A 66 -47.73 -7.85 42.16
CA GLU A 66 -48.69 -6.80 42.54
C GLU A 66 -49.09 -6.84 44.02
N GLN A 67 -49.49 -5.67 44.55
CA GLN A 67 -50.66 -5.38 45.40
C GLN A 67 -50.34 -4.20 46.32
N ASP A 68 -51.04 -3.07 46.22
CA ASP A 68 -52.36 -2.88 46.83
C ASP A 68 -52.81 -1.41 46.66
N SER A 69 -54.12 -1.25 46.54
CA SER A 69 -54.83 -0.05 46.12
C SER A 69 -55.63 0.53 47.28
N GLY A 70 -55.68 1.87 47.41
CA GLY A 70 -56.62 2.47 48.36
C GLY A 70 -56.64 4.00 48.46
N SER A 71 -57.79 4.57 48.06
CA SER A 71 -58.42 5.84 48.47
C SER A 71 -58.04 7.19 47.82
N GLU A 72 -58.90 7.57 46.87
CA GLU A 72 -59.80 8.74 46.86
C GLU A 72 -59.29 10.14 47.23
N GLN A 73 -59.22 10.96 46.17
CA GLN A 73 -59.82 12.29 45.99
C GLN A 73 -59.83 13.27 47.18
N ASP A 74 -58.97 14.28 47.09
CA ASP A 74 -59.39 15.65 47.44
C ASP A 74 -58.73 16.66 46.48
N SER A 75 -59.38 17.80 46.42
CA SER A 75 -59.51 18.77 45.35
C SER A 75 -58.49 19.91 45.41
N GLY A 76 -58.24 20.54 44.26
CA GLY A 76 -57.85 21.96 44.23
C GLY A 76 -56.44 22.30 43.77
N ASP A 77 -56.39 22.86 42.56
CA ASP A 77 -55.75 24.15 42.26
C ASP A 77 -54.23 24.24 42.04
N SER A 78 -53.92 24.76 40.83
CA SER A 78 -52.80 25.60 40.38
C SER A 78 -51.32 25.30 40.66
N ASP A 79 -50.57 25.56 39.58
CA ASP A 79 -49.19 26.03 39.50
C ASP A 79 -48.02 25.03 39.34
N LYS A 80 -47.61 24.91 38.07
CA LYS A 80 -46.24 25.15 37.59
C LYS A 80 -45.11 24.63 38.48
N ASN A 81 -44.53 23.49 38.11
CA ASN A 81 -43.07 23.41 38.13
C ASN A 81 -42.53 22.44 37.07
N GLY A 82 -41.46 22.88 36.43
CA GLY A 82 -40.98 22.41 35.14
C GLY A 82 -40.48 20.97 35.13
N GLY A 83 -40.85 20.27 34.05
CA GLY A 83 -40.15 19.09 33.61
C GLY A 83 -38.66 19.43 33.44
N ARG A 84 -37.81 18.68 34.15
CA ARG A 84 -36.38 18.65 33.88
C ARG A 84 -36.21 18.15 32.45
N GLY A 85 -35.91 19.08 31.54
CA GLY A 85 -35.48 18.76 30.20
C GLY A 85 -34.26 17.86 30.26
N TYR A 86 -34.34 16.71 29.60
CA TYR A 86 -33.17 16.12 28.98
C TYR A 86 -32.60 17.19 28.06
N HIS A 87 -31.57 17.89 28.52
CA HIS A 87 -30.88 18.87 27.70
C HIS A 87 -30.23 18.14 26.54
N ASP A 88 -30.64 18.56 25.34
CA ASP A 88 -29.94 18.40 24.08
C ASP A 88 -28.46 18.78 24.31
N VAL A 89 -27.61 17.78 24.52
CA VAL A 89 -26.17 18.01 24.63
C VAL A 89 -25.73 18.40 23.21
N PRO A 90 -25.18 19.61 22.99
CA PRO A 90 -24.77 20.02 21.65
C PRO A 90 -23.84 18.95 21.06
N ALA A 91 -24.07 18.52 19.82
CA ALA A 91 -23.30 17.45 19.18
C ALA A 91 -21.77 17.64 19.29
N GLN A 92 -21.30 18.89 19.34
CA GLN A 92 -19.91 19.26 19.59
C GLN A 92 -19.37 18.82 20.96
N ARG A 93 -20.18 18.92 22.03
CA ARG A 93 -19.80 18.43 23.36
C ARG A 93 -19.74 16.91 23.40
N LEU A 94 -20.71 16.22 22.78
CA LEU A 94 -20.69 14.77 22.70
C LEU A 94 -19.48 14.26 21.91
N ALA A 95 -19.14 14.91 20.79
CA ALA A 95 -17.95 14.60 20.00
C ALA A 95 -16.65 14.84 20.81
N ALA A 96 -16.57 15.95 21.56
CA ALA A 96 -15.43 16.24 22.42
C ALA A 96 -15.30 15.23 23.57
N ASP A 97 -16.41 14.80 24.19
CA ASP A 97 -16.41 13.82 25.27
C ASP A 97 -16.02 12.42 24.77
N LEU A 98 -16.47 12.03 23.57
CA LEU A 98 -16.04 10.81 22.88
C LEU A 98 -14.54 10.88 22.51
N ALA A 99 -14.06 12.04 22.05
CA ALA A 99 -12.66 12.28 21.75
C ALA A 99 -11.77 12.22 23.01
N ALA A 100 -12.22 12.78 24.13
CA ALA A 100 -11.52 12.66 25.41
C ALA A 100 -11.48 11.19 25.88
N SER A 101 -12.59 10.47 25.73
CA SER A 101 -12.70 9.06 26.11
C SER A 101 -11.77 8.15 25.30
N ARG A 102 -11.60 8.37 23.98
CA ARG A 102 -10.62 7.60 23.18
C ARG A 102 -9.18 7.84 23.65
N TYR A 103 -8.82 9.07 24.02
CA TYR A 103 -7.45 9.36 24.45
C TYR A 103 -7.15 8.86 25.86
N GLU A 104 -8.14 8.74 26.74
CA GLU A 104 -7.98 8.02 28.00
C GLU A 104 -7.68 6.54 27.77
N LEU A 105 -8.32 5.91 26.78
CA LEU A 105 -8.03 4.53 26.43
C LEU A 105 -6.57 4.38 25.98
N PHE A 106 -6.08 5.27 25.11
CA PHE A 106 -4.68 5.30 24.70
C PHE A 106 -3.72 5.50 25.87
N LEU A 107 -4.02 6.41 26.79
CA LEU A 107 -3.21 6.61 27.98
C LEU A 107 -3.22 5.38 28.91
N SER A 108 -4.32 4.62 28.95
CA SER A 108 -4.37 3.38 29.73
C SER A 108 -3.45 2.30 29.15
N VAL A 109 -3.35 2.20 27.83
CA VAL A 109 -2.44 1.28 27.11
C VAL A 109 -0.98 1.73 27.23
N ALA A 110 -0.73 3.04 27.25
CA ALA A 110 0.61 3.61 27.42
C ALA A 110 1.29 3.25 28.77
N GLY A 111 0.54 2.66 29.71
CA GLY A 111 1.13 2.08 30.92
C GLY A 111 2.16 0.98 30.64
N ASP A 112 2.07 0.30 29.49
CA ASP A 112 3.05 -0.72 29.09
C ASP A 112 4.41 -0.14 28.67
N LEU A 113 4.51 1.17 28.37
CA LEU A 113 5.76 1.83 28.03
C LEU A 113 6.80 1.80 29.15
N ASP A 114 6.39 1.63 30.41
CA ASP A 114 7.33 1.50 31.54
C ASP A 114 7.90 0.08 31.66
N ARG A 115 7.33 -0.89 30.92
CA ARG A 115 7.71 -2.31 30.96
C ARG A 115 8.60 -2.74 29.81
N VAL A 116 8.65 -1.95 28.74
CA VAL A 116 9.47 -2.25 27.56
C VAL A 116 10.95 -1.95 27.82
N GLY A 117 11.81 -2.79 27.24
CA GLY A 117 13.26 -2.69 27.43
C GLY A 117 13.97 -1.88 26.34
N THR A 118 13.32 -1.64 25.20
CA THR A 118 13.95 -1.06 24.00
C THR A 118 13.10 0.02 23.35
N ALA A 119 13.73 0.89 22.56
CA ALA A 119 13.03 1.95 21.83
C ALA A 119 12.13 1.35 20.73
N TYR A 120 12.61 0.31 20.07
CA TYR A 120 11.84 -0.50 19.12
C TYR A 120 10.51 -0.98 19.72
N ASP A 121 10.55 -1.60 20.90
CA ASP A 121 9.34 -2.10 21.57
C ASP A 121 8.40 -0.94 21.98
N ALA A 122 8.96 0.18 22.45
CA ALA A 122 8.18 1.36 22.82
C ALA A 122 7.43 1.95 21.61
N GLU A 123 8.10 2.07 20.47
CA GLU A 123 7.47 2.53 19.23
C GLU A 123 6.44 1.55 18.67
N LEU A 124 6.67 0.23 18.77
CA LEU A 124 5.70 -0.79 18.37
C LEU A 124 4.40 -0.70 19.19
N VAL A 125 4.51 -0.47 20.51
CA VAL A 125 3.35 -0.27 21.39
C VAL A 125 2.55 0.94 20.92
N VAL A 126 3.22 2.07 20.65
CA VAL A 126 2.54 3.28 20.16
C VAL A 126 1.96 3.09 18.77
N SER A 127 2.67 2.40 17.87
CA SER A 127 2.17 2.08 16.53
C SER A 127 0.91 1.23 16.58
N THR A 128 0.91 0.16 17.39
CA THR A 128 -0.24 -0.72 17.58
C THR A 128 -1.45 0.05 18.10
N MET A 129 -1.21 0.95 19.06
CA MET A 129 -2.25 1.81 19.63
C MET A 129 -2.86 2.75 18.59
N LEU A 130 -2.03 3.42 17.77
CA LEU A 130 -2.49 4.27 16.68
C LEU A 130 -3.18 3.46 15.56
N GLY A 131 -2.74 2.22 15.35
CA GLY A 131 -3.32 1.25 14.42
C GLY A 131 -4.79 0.95 14.69
N ALA A 132 -5.23 1.02 15.96
CA ALA A 132 -6.65 0.86 16.29
C ALA A 132 -7.53 1.98 15.71
N ALA A 133 -7.04 3.22 15.68
CA ALA A 133 -7.76 4.34 15.05
C ALA A 133 -7.73 4.22 13.51
N TYR A 134 -6.60 3.78 12.96
CA TYR A 134 -6.45 3.53 11.53
C TYR A 134 -7.43 2.43 11.04
N ALA A 135 -7.58 1.34 11.80
CA ALA A 135 -8.43 0.21 11.43
C ALA A 135 -9.93 0.53 11.34
N ILE A 136 -10.41 1.47 12.16
CA ILE A 136 -11.85 1.84 12.23
C ILE A 136 -12.22 3.01 11.31
N ALA A 137 -11.25 3.63 10.66
CA ALA A 137 -11.48 4.78 9.79
C ALA A 137 -12.11 4.34 8.45
N ASP A 138 -13.08 5.12 7.96
CA ASP A 138 -13.71 4.94 6.66
C ASP A 138 -13.01 5.80 5.60
N GLY A 139 -12.01 5.23 4.93
CA GLY A 139 -11.19 5.94 3.94
C GLY A 139 -10.34 7.08 4.52
N ASN A 140 -9.50 7.70 3.69
CA ASN A 140 -8.57 8.78 4.05
C ASN A 140 -7.79 8.50 5.35
N ARG A 141 -7.36 7.25 5.54
CA ARG A 141 -6.86 6.75 6.82
C ARG A 141 -5.56 7.43 7.25
N GLY A 142 -4.73 7.85 6.31
CA GLY A 142 -3.53 8.65 6.58
C GLY A 142 -3.85 9.99 7.27
N ALA A 143 -4.95 10.65 6.89
CA ALA A 143 -5.39 11.87 7.56
C ALA A 143 -5.90 11.58 8.98
N VAL A 144 -6.68 10.50 9.17
CA VAL A 144 -7.16 10.09 10.50
C VAL A 144 -6.00 9.76 11.44
N LEU A 145 -4.96 9.08 10.95
CA LEU A 145 -3.76 8.78 11.72
C LEU A 145 -3.06 10.07 12.16
N THR A 146 -2.96 11.05 11.27
CA THR A 146 -2.36 12.36 11.56
C THR A 146 -3.19 13.12 12.60
N GLU A 147 -4.50 13.25 12.39
CA GLU A 147 -5.42 13.92 13.33
C GLU A 147 -5.39 13.26 14.72
N THR A 148 -5.42 11.93 14.75
CA THR A 148 -5.38 11.16 16.01
C THR A 148 -4.08 11.41 16.76
N THR A 149 -2.95 11.45 16.03
CA THR A 149 -1.64 11.72 16.62
C THR A 149 -1.57 13.15 17.18
N GLU A 150 -2.01 14.15 16.42
CA GLU A 150 -2.00 15.55 16.88
C GLU A 150 -2.93 15.79 18.07
N GLY A 151 -4.17 15.30 18.00
CA GLY A 151 -5.11 15.48 19.10
C GLY A 151 -4.71 14.70 20.36
N LEU A 152 -4.00 13.57 20.22
CA LEU A 152 -3.38 12.89 21.36
C LEU A 152 -2.25 13.73 21.99
N ARG A 153 -1.41 14.39 21.18
CA ARG A 153 -0.39 15.32 21.71
C ARG A 153 -1.03 16.48 22.48
N GLU A 154 -2.09 17.08 21.93
CA GLU A 154 -2.83 18.15 22.60
C GLU A 154 -3.42 17.69 23.94
N HIS A 155 -4.03 16.50 23.97
CA HIS A 155 -4.60 15.91 25.18
C HIS A 155 -3.55 15.63 26.27
N LEU A 156 -2.33 15.29 25.85
CA LEU A 156 -1.22 15.00 26.75
C LEU A 156 -0.49 16.27 27.24
N ALA A 157 -0.63 17.42 26.58
CA ALA A 157 0.18 18.61 26.80
C ALA A 157 0.30 19.02 28.28
N HIS A 158 -0.81 18.91 29.04
CA HIS A 158 -0.91 19.31 30.44
C HIS A 158 -0.82 18.13 31.44
N ARG A 159 -0.51 16.92 30.96
CA ARG A 159 -0.45 15.71 31.80
C ARG A 159 0.99 15.38 32.16
N HIS A 160 1.21 15.09 33.43
CA HIS A 160 2.55 14.83 33.99
C HIS A 160 2.67 13.45 34.63
N THR A 161 1.77 12.52 34.30
CA THR A 161 1.92 11.13 34.73
C THR A 161 3.06 10.48 33.96
N ARG A 162 3.76 9.52 34.56
CA ARG A 162 4.89 8.83 33.91
C ARG A 162 4.51 8.21 32.54
N PRO A 163 3.37 7.50 32.40
CA PRO A 163 2.91 7.04 31.08
C PRO A 163 2.69 8.17 30.07
N ALA A 164 2.16 9.32 30.50
CA ALA A 164 1.95 10.46 29.61
C ALA A 164 3.28 11.05 29.12
N GLU A 165 4.28 11.20 30.00
CA GLU A 165 5.60 11.74 29.61
C GLU A 165 6.37 10.76 28.69
N LEU A 166 6.29 9.45 28.94
CA LEU A 166 6.86 8.44 28.04
C LEU A 166 6.17 8.44 26.67
N LEU A 167 4.83 8.52 26.66
CA LEU A 167 4.07 8.58 25.42
C LEU A 167 4.38 9.86 24.62
N LYS A 168 4.51 11.02 25.28
CA LYS A 168 4.98 12.25 24.62
C LYS A 168 6.35 12.07 23.98
N ALA A 169 7.28 11.39 24.66
CA ALA A 169 8.62 11.16 24.14
C ALA A 169 8.58 10.33 22.84
N VAL A 170 7.78 9.25 22.79
CA VAL A 170 7.61 8.46 21.57
C VAL A 170 6.85 9.24 20.49
N LEU A 171 5.74 9.91 20.81
CA LEU A 171 4.98 10.70 19.82
C LEU A 171 5.77 11.86 19.20
N ALA A 172 6.83 12.33 19.86
CA ALA A 172 7.73 13.34 19.31
C ALA A 172 8.51 12.84 18.09
N THR A 173 8.72 11.52 17.95
CA THR A 173 9.40 10.95 16.77
C THR A 173 8.48 10.85 15.55
N HIS A 174 7.17 10.91 15.77
CA HIS A 174 6.15 10.96 14.72
C HIS A 174 5.87 12.39 14.23
N ASP A 175 6.53 13.40 14.79
CA ASP A 175 6.27 14.79 14.47
C ASP A 175 6.82 15.17 13.09
N THR A 176 5.96 15.81 12.30
CA THR A 176 6.30 16.37 10.98
C THR A 176 6.27 17.90 10.99
N GLY A 177 5.77 18.51 12.06
CA GLY A 177 5.43 19.94 12.15
C GLY A 177 6.49 20.82 12.82
N GLY A 178 7.65 20.29 13.17
CA GLY A 178 8.71 21.06 13.84
C GLY A 178 8.32 21.54 15.24
N HIS A 179 7.44 20.80 15.92
CA HIS A 179 7.08 21.07 17.29
C HIS A 179 8.33 20.95 18.19
N THR A 180 8.36 21.77 19.23
CA THR A 180 9.48 21.72 20.19
C THR A 180 9.43 20.37 20.90
N ARG A 181 10.53 19.61 20.82
CA ARG A 181 10.65 18.32 21.50
C ARG A 181 10.30 18.49 22.99
N PRO A 182 9.44 17.63 23.55
CA PRO A 182 9.16 17.67 24.98
C PRO A 182 10.45 17.44 25.77
N ALA A 183 10.54 18.06 26.96
CA ALA A 183 11.63 17.76 27.87
C ALA A 183 11.62 16.26 28.22
N PRO A 184 12.79 15.63 28.37
CA PRO A 184 12.84 14.23 28.75
C PRO A 184 12.14 14.01 30.11
N PRO A 185 11.50 12.84 30.31
CA PRO A 185 10.86 12.52 31.58
C PRO A 185 11.87 12.52 32.73
N ALA A 186 11.38 12.74 33.96
CA ALA A 186 12.20 12.55 35.15
C ALA A 186 12.57 11.06 35.29
N ASP A 187 13.87 10.77 35.35
CA ASP A 187 14.42 9.40 35.38
C ASP A 187 13.97 8.55 34.18
N PRO A 188 14.40 8.94 32.95
CA PRO A 188 13.95 8.28 31.73
C PRO A 188 14.56 6.87 31.61
N PRO A 189 13.80 5.88 31.13
CA PRO A 189 14.38 4.61 30.70
C PRO A 189 15.49 4.82 29.66
N SER A 190 16.49 3.95 29.65
CA SER A 190 17.64 4.06 28.73
C SER A 190 17.25 4.07 27.25
N TRP A 191 16.12 3.46 26.91
CA TRP A 191 15.61 3.46 25.53
C TRP A 191 15.15 4.83 25.03
N VAL A 192 14.81 5.78 25.93
CA VAL A 192 14.35 7.12 25.53
C VAL A 192 15.42 7.88 24.74
N GLU A 193 16.69 7.65 25.06
CA GLU A 193 17.83 8.26 24.35
C GLU A 193 18.02 7.72 22.94
N GLN A 194 17.37 6.58 22.60
CA GLN A 194 17.54 5.90 21.32
C GLN A 194 16.49 6.28 20.26
N LEU A 195 15.37 6.91 20.65
CA LEU A 195 14.19 7.19 19.82
C LEU A 195 14.46 7.87 18.46
N ASP A 196 15.54 8.66 18.31
CA ASP A 196 15.90 9.34 17.06
C ASP A 196 17.26 8.90 16.48
N THR A 197 17.80 7.82 17.02
CA THR A 197 19.11 7.30 16.62
C THR A 197 19.01 6.25 15.52
N VAL A 198 17.80 5.79 15.20
CA VAL A 198 17.55 4.81 14.15
C VAL A 198 17.96 5.33 12.78
N ARG A 199 18.63 4.49 11.98
CA ARG A 199 19.11 4.80 10.63
C ARG A 199 18.83 3.64 9.68
N PRO A 200 18.58 3.93 8.38
CA PRO A 200 18.43 2.89 7.38
C PRO A 200 19.75 2.14 7.16
N THR A 201 19.67 0.83 6.97
CA THR A 201 20.82 -0.08 6.78
C THR A 201 20.78 -0.84 5.45
N GLY A 202 19.62 -0.96 4.80
CA GLY A 202 19.50 -1.60 3.49
C GLY A 202 18.11 -1.45 2.87
N SER A 203 18.02 -1.64 1.55
CA SER A 203 16.79 -1.53 0.76
C SER A 203 16.75 -2.60 -0.33
N HIS A 204 15.72 -3.44 -0.33
CA HIS A 204 15.58 -4.57 -1.24
C HIS A 204 14.16 -4.68 -1.78
N ALA A 205 14.01 -5.28 -2.96
CA ALA A 205 12.75 -5.77 -3.48
C ALA A 205 12.82 -7.28 -3.66
N PHE A 206 11.87 -8.00 -3.09
CA PHE A 206 11.71 -9.45 -3.25
C PHE A 206 10.39 -9.74 -3.94
N GLY A 207 10.38 -10.52 -5.01
CA GLY A 207 9.14 -10.84 -5.69
C GLY A 207 9.32 -11.74 -6.90
N ASP A 208 8.22 -11.99 -7.60
CA ASP A 208 8.23 -12.75 -8.83
C ASP A 208 8.92 -11.96 -9.96
N ARG A 209 9.43 -12.67 -10.97
CA ARG A 209 10.11 -12.05 -12.11
C ARG A 209 9.21 -11.13 -12.95
N GLY A 210 7.90 -11.34 -12.95
CA GLY A 210 6.92 -10.48 -13.61
C GLY A 210 6.62 -9.19 -12.82
N GLY A 211 6.98 -9.15 -11.53
CA GLY A 211 6.75 -8.01 -10.65
C GLY A 211 5.26 -7.75 -10.43
N THR A 212 4.42 -8.78 -10.44
CA THR A 212 3.01 -8.69 -10.05
C THR A 212 2.92 -8.41 -8.56
N GLN A 213 3.64 -9.19 -7.76
CA GLN A 213 3.72 -8.99 -6.33
C GLN A 213 5.17 -8.77 -5.91
N VAL A 214 5.42 -7.64 -5.27
CA VAL A 214 6.74 -7.26 -4.79
C VAL A 214 6.66 -6.88 -3.32
N THR A 215 7.47 -7.53 -2.50
CA THR A 215 7.74 -7.14 -1.12
C THR A 215 8.92 -6.18 -1.12
N TYR A 216 8.66 -4.91 -0.85
CA TYR A 216 9.70 -3.90 -0.64
C TYR A 216 10.15 -3.95 0.82
N LEU A 217 11.46 -4.06 1.04
CA LEU A 217 12.08 -4.24 2.36
C LEU A 217 13.05 -3.10 2.63
N ALA A 218 12.82 -2.35 3.71
CA ALA A 218 13.77 -1.37 4.22
C ALA A 218 14.23 -1.76 5.63
N SER A 219 15.53 -1.96 5.81
CA SER A 219 16.13 -2.35 7.10
C SER A 219 16.63 -1.15 7.86
N PHE A 220 16.57 -1.22 9.20
CA PHE A 220 16.93 -0.14 10.10
C PHE A 220 17.62 -0.66 11.35
N ALA A 221 18.61 0.09 11.83
CA ALA A 221 19.30 -0.19 13.08
C ALA A 221 19.37 1.05 13.96
N TYR A 222 19.27 0.84 15.27
CA TYR A 222 19.56 1.84 16.28
C TYR A 222 21.07 1.99 16.52
N ALA A 223 21.47 3.14 17.07
CA ALA A 223 22.89 3.38 17.38
C ALA A 223 23.42 2.43 18.46
N GLU A 224 22.61 2.13 19.48
CA GLU A 224 22.95 1.17 20.53
C GLU A 224 21.90 0.03 20.59
N PRO A 225 22.21 -1.19 20.11
CA PRO A 225 21.24 -2.28 20.00
C PRO A 225 20.61 -2.69 21.33
N THR A 226 21.33 -2.58 22.45
CA THR A 226 20.84 -3.02 23.76
C THR A 226 19.64 -2.21 24.24
N ALA A 227 19.71 -0.88 24.07
CA ALA A 227 18.64 0.04 24.48
C ALA A 227 17.73 0.43 23.31
N GLY A 228 18.21 0.36 22.08
CA GLY A 228 17.46 0.71 20.87
C GLY A 228 16.59 -0.44 20.39
N GLY A 229 17.10 -1.67 20.48
CA GLY A 229 16.45 -2.87 19.98
C GLY A 229 17.26 -3.54 18.85
N PRO A 230 16.83 -4.75 18.43
CA PRO A 230 17.44 -5.44 17.30
C PRO A 230 17.29 -4.65 16.00
N GLU A 231 18.16 -4.91 15.02
CA GLU A 231 17.93 -4.47 13.64
C GLU A 231 16.59 -5.03 13.15
N HIS A 232 15.78 -4.19 12.52
CA HIS A 232 14.43 -4.52 12.09
C HIS A 232 14.18 -4.10 10.65
N VAL A 233 13.13 -4.62 10.05
CA VAL A 233 12.77 -4.40 8.65
C VAL A 233 11.32 -3.96 8.55
N VAL A 234 11.06 -2.93 7.76
CA VAL A 234 9.73 -2.60 7.25
C VAL A 234 9.57 -3.37 5.95
N ALA A 235 8.56 -4.23 5.88
CA ALA A 235 8.22 -4.99 4.69
C ALA A 235 6.81 -4.59 4.20
N ALA A 236 6.74 -4.03 3.00
CA ALA A 236 5.49 -3.67 2.33
C ALA A 236 5.24 -4.63 1.17
N VAL A 237 4.21 -5.47 1.28
CA VAL A 237 3.79 -6.40 0.24
C VAL A 237 2.86 -5.67 -0.72
N VAL A 238 3.42 -5.20 -1.83
CA VAL A 238 2.69 -4.49 -2.88
C VAL A 238 2.16 -5.50 -3.88
N ASP A 239 0.86 -5.41 -4.16
CA ASP A 239 0.27 -6.04 -5.33
C ASP A 239 0.04 -4.95 -6.37
N HIS A 240 0.87 -4.98 -7.39
CA HIS A 240 0.88 -3.94 -8.40
C HIS A 240 -0.32 -4.04 -9.35
N ASP A 241 -0.95 -5.22 -9.46
CA ASP A 241 -2.13 -5.43 -10.31
C ASP A 241 -3.39 -4.97 -9.55
N LEU A 242 -3.45 -5.17 -8.23
CA LEU A 242 -4.52 -4.62 -7.40
C LEU A 242 -4.34 -3.12 -7.04
N GLY A 243 -3.18 -2.54 -7.31
CA GLY A 243 -2.94 -1.11 -7.10
C GLY A 243 -2.74 -0.69 -5.64
N HIS A 244 -2.55 -1.61 -4.70
CA HIS A 244 -2.45 -1.30 -3.26
C HIS A 244 -1.47 -2.23 -2.51
N VAL A 245 -1.10 -1.83 -1.29
CA VAL A 245 -0.35 -2.67 -0.34
C VAL A 245 -1.29 -3.70 0.28
N ARG A 246 -1.04 -5.00 0.08
CA ARG A 246 -1.84 -6.09 0.65
C ARG A 246 -1.49 -6.41 2.10
N ASP A 247 -0.24 -6.21 2.48
CA ASP A 247 0.24 -6.38 3.84
C ASP A 247 1.43 -5.46 4.10
N LEU A 248 1.57 -5.01 5.34
CA LEU A 248 2.65 -4.16 5.80
C LEU A 248 3.00 -4.61 7.20
N PHE A 249 4.26 -4.94 7.44
CA PHE A 249 4.70 -5.37 8.76
C PHE A 249 6.09 -4.88 9.10
N VAL A 250 6.35 -4.74 10.39
CA VAL A 250 7.67 -4.49 10.95
C VAL A 250 8.15 -5.74 11.67
N ALA A 251 9.28 -6.29 11.24
CA ALA A 251 9.82 -7.53 11.79
C ALA A 251 11.26 -7.36 12.28
N ALA A 252 11.58 -8.08 13.35
CA ALA A 252 12.95 -8.20 13.86
C ALA A 252 13.23 -9.65 14.27
N PRO A 253 14.48 -10.14 14.12
CA PRO A 253 15.63 -9.44 13.56
C PRO A 253 15.60 -9.41 12.01
N ALA A 254 15.98 -8.28 11.41
CA ALA A 254 15.96 -8.06 9.95
C ALA A 254 16.76 -9.14 9.20
N GLY A 255 17.98 -9.44 9.67
CA GLY A 255 18.87 -10.41 9.03
C GLY A 255 18.28 -11.81 8.90
N ALA A 256 17.40 -12.24 9.81
CA ALA A 256 16.75 -13.54 9.70
C ALA A 256 15.74 -13.58 8.54
N LEU A 257 14.94 -12.52 8.38
CA LEU A 257 13.99 -12.42 7.27
C LEU A 257 14.73 -12.29 5.93
N LEU A 258 15.74 -11.42 5.85
CA LEU A 258 16.52 -11.22 4.63
C LEU A 258 17.20 -12.52 4.19
N ALA A 259 17.87 -13.23 5.11
CA ALA A 259 18.49 -14.51 4.79
C ALA A 259 17.48 -15.57 4.32
N GLN A 260 16.25 -15.57 4.87
CA GLN A 260 15.19 -16.45 4.43
C GLN A 260 14.74 -16.13 3.00
N LEU A 261 14.58 -14.84 2.66
CA LEU A 261 14.17 -14.40 1.33
C LEU A 261 15.27 -14.63 0.29
N GLU A 262 16.54 -14.39 0.64
CA GLU A 262 17.69 -14.72 -0.20
C GLU A 262 17.75 -16.23 -0.49
N ALA A 263 17.55 -17.07 0.52
CA ALA A 263 17.49 -18.51 0.34
C ALA A 263 16.30 -18.94 -0.53
N ALA A 264 15.14 -18.31 -0.38
CA ALA A 264 13.98 -18.55 -1.22
C ALA A 264 14.27 -18.19 -2.69
N ALA A 265 14.84 -17.01 -2.96
CA ALA A 265 15.23 -16.59 -4.31
C ALA A 265 16.32 -17.49 -4.93
N ALA A 266 17.23 -18.05 -4.11
CA ALA A 266 18.25 -18.98 -4.60
C ALA A 266 17.67 -20.36 -4.99
N THR A 267 16.56 -20.77 -4.39
CA THR A 267 15.94 -22.10 -4.62
C THR A 267 14.80 -22.07 -5.62
N ASP A 268 14.11 -20.94 -5.78
CA ASP A 268 13.01 -20.77 -6.73
C ASP A 268 13.43 -19.84 -7.88
N PRO A 269 13.64 -20.37 -9.10
CA PRO A 269 14.04 -19.55 -10.25
C PRO A 269 12.94 -18.58 -10.72
N THR A 270 11.73 -18.62 -10.19
CA THR A 270 10.67 -17.64 -10.49
C THR A 270 10.73 -16.41 -9.60
N MET A 271 11.44 -16.49 -8.47
CA MET A 271 11.62 -15.42 -7.50
C MET A 271 12.97 -14.73 -7.69
N ARG A 272 13.05 -13.47 -7.28
CA ARG A 272 14.30 -12.70 -7.22
C ARG A 272 14.31 -11.77 -6.02
N MET A 273 15.51 -11.44 -5.58
CA MET A 273 15.76 -10.40 -4.59
C MET A 273 16.81 -9.46 -5.18
N ASP A 274 16.45 -8.19 -5.32
CA ASP A 274 17.31 -7.16 -5.90
C ASP A 274 17.50 -6.03 -4.88
N GLU A 275 18.69 -5.43 -4.85
CA GLU A 275 18.91 -4.16 -4.15
C GLU A 275 18.20 -3.04 -4.94
N VAL A 276 17.54 -2.13 -4.23
CA VAL A 276 16.77 -1.02 -4.83
C VAL A 276 17.24 0.29 -4.23
N ASP A 277 17.21 1.37 -5.02
CA ASP A 277 17.48 2.70 -4.50
C ASP A 277 16.51 3.03 -3.33
N PRO A 278 17.01 3.51 -2.18
CA PRO A 278 16.17 3.79 -1.02
C PRO A 278 15.08 4.85 -1.28
N GLY A 279 15.34 5.84 -2.13
CA GLY A 279 14.38 6.88 -2.49
C GLY A 279 13.31 6.34 -3.45
N GLU A 280 13.70 5.50 -4.40
CA GLU A 280 12.75 4.77 -5.26
C GLU A 280 11.83 3.86 -4.43
N LEU A 281 12.39 3.10 -3.49
CA LEU A 281 11.63 2.24 -2.57
C LEU A 281 10.62 3.08 -1.78
N ARG A 282 11.06 4.18 -1.16
CA ARG A 282 10.17 5.08 -0.43
C ARG A 282 9.04 5.57 -1.31
N GLY A 283 9.36 6.09 -2.50
CA GLY A 283 8.39 6.63 -3.43
C GLY A 283 7.35 5.61 -3.87
N VAL A 284 7.76 4.38 -4.19
CA VAL A 284 6.83 3.31 -4.56
C VAL A 284 5.94 2.96 -3.38
N VAL A 285 6.51 2.66 -2.21
CA VAL A 285 5.75 2.21 -1.05
C VAL A 285 4.77 3.28 -0.57
N GLU A 286 5.17 4.56 -0.51
CA GLU A 286 4.28 5.65 -0.09
C GLU A 286 3.07 5.79 -1.03
N ARG A 287 3.24 5.69 -2.36
CA ARG A 287 2.12 5.78 -3.30
C ARG A 287 1.12 4.64 -3.15
N TYR A 288 1.62 3.41 -2.99
CA TYR A 288 0.76 2.26 -2.79
C TYR A 288 0.07 2.29 -1.42
N LEU A 289 0.70 2.87 -0.39
CA LEU A 289 0.06 3.12 0.90
C LEU A 289 -1.01 4.20 0.80
N ASP A 290 -0.79 5.28 0.05
CA ASP A 290 -1.81 6.31 -0.17
C ASP A 290 -3.05 5.72 -0.86
N ALA A 291 -2.85 4.83 -1.85
CA ALA A 291 -3.93 4.09 -2.48
C ALA A 291 -4.64 3.15 -1.47
N THR A 292 -3.90 2.42 -0.64
CA THR A 292 -4.45 1.57 0.43
C THR A 292 -5.27 2.39 1.43
N ASP A 293 -4.79 3.55 1.85
CA ASP A 293 -5.43 4.42 2.83
C ASP A 293 -6.77 4.99 2.29
N ALA A 294 -6.95 5.03 0.97
CA ALA A 294 -8.15 5.49 0.28
C ALA A 294 -9.20 4.38 0.03
N LEU A 295 -8.87 3.10 0.25
CA LEU A 295 -9.81 1.99 0.06
C LEU A 295 -11.02 2.11 1.00
N ALA A 296 -12.18 1.61 0.58
CA ALA A 296 -13.33 1.50 1.48
C ALA A 296 -13.02 0.50 2.60
N GLU A 297 -12.55 -0.69 2.22
CA GLU A 297 -12.15 -1.75 3.15
C GLU A 297 -10.64 -2.02 3.03
N LEU A 298 -10.00 -2.23 4.17
CA LEU A 298 -8.59 -2.61 4.21
C LEU A 298 -8.41 -4.09 3.86
N PRO A 299 -7.25 -4.47 3.29
CA PRO A 299 -6.86 -5.87 3.22
C PRO A 299 -6.92 -6.54 4.60
N GLU A 300 -7.31 -7.82 4.65
CA GLU A 300 -7.52 -8.57 5.91
C GLU A 300 -6.26 -8.70 6.80
N ALA A 301 -5.09 -8.33 6.28
CA ALA A 301 -3.83 -8.45 6.99
C ALA A 301 -3.78 -7.53 8.22
N ARG A 302 -3.83 -8.13 9.42
CA ARG A 302 -3.86 -7.39 10.69
C ARG A 302 -2.60 -6.56 10.94
N SER A 303 -1.43 -7.06 10.51
CA SER A 303 -0.14 -6.39 10.62
C SER A 303 -0.15 -5.01 9.97
N LEU A 304 -0.84 -4.87 8.83
CA LEU A 304 -0.95 -3.60 8.12
C LEU A 304 -1.45 -2.49 9.04
N THR A 305 -2.46 -2.79 9.85
CA THR A 305 -3.04 -1.81 10.78
C THR A 305 -2.13 -1.50 11.96
N SER A 306 -1.55 -2.52 12.62
CA SER A 306 -0.71 -2.33 13.80
C SER A 306 0.61 -1.62 13.49
N ASP A 307 1.16 -1.82 12.30
CA ASP A 307 2.53 -1.43 11.98
C ASP A 307 2.58 -0.17 11.10
N ARG A 308 1.44 0.31 10.59
CA ARG A 308 1.32 1.46 9.68
C ARG A 308 2.05 2.71 10.17
N ALA A 309 1.91 3.05 11.45
CA ALA A 309 2.45 4.29 12.01
C ALA A 309 3.98 4.22 12.13
N LEU A 310 4.52 3.10 12.62
CA LEU A 310 5.96 2.87 12.68
C LEU A 310 6.57 2.77 11.28
N ALA A 311 5.93 2.05 10.36
CA ALA A 311 6.38 1.97 8.97
C ALA A 311 6.46 3.36 8.31
N ALA A 312 5.46 4.22 8.50
CA ALA A 312 5.48 5.59 7.97
C ALA A 312 6.65 6.40 8.54
N GLN A 313 6.91 6.30 9.85
CA GLN A 313 8.04 6.96 10.49
C GLN A 313 9.38 6.49 9.91
N ARG A 314 9.50 5.20 9.61
CA ARG A 314 10.71 4.60 9.03
C ARG A 314 10.92 4.97 7.57
N LEU A 315 9.88 4.97 6.75
CA LEU A 315 9.95 5.39 5.35
C LEU A 315 10.44 6.83 5.22
N ARG A 316 10.05 7.73 6.13
CA ARG A 316 10.54 9.13 6.17
C ARG A 316 12.04 9.28 6.44
N LEU A 317 12.70 8.25 6.95
CA LEU A 317 14.17 8.24 7.14
C LEU A 317 14.93 7.92 5.85
N LEU A 318 14.23 7.39 4.84
CA LEU A 318 14.79 7.16 3.52
C LEU A 318 14.86 8.50 2.75
N PRO A 319 15.78 8.64 1.78
CA PRO A 319 15.85 9.81 0.91
C PRO A 319 14.48 10.14 0.30
N GLU A 320 14.21 11.43 0.11
CA GLU A 320 13.01 11.86 -0.61
C GLU A 320 13.00 11.22 -2.02
N PRO A 321 11.85 10.71 -2.47
CA PRO A 321 11.75 10.11 -3.79
C PRO A 321 12.04 11.16 -4.87
N GLU A 322 12.62 10.71 -5.99
CA GLU A 322 12.69 11.55 -7.18
C GLU A 322 11.28 11.89 -7.68
N GLU A 323 11.13 13.07 -8.27
CA GLU A 323 9.84 13.51 -8.82
C GLU A 323 9.40 12.54 -9.92
N LEU A 324 8.16 12.07 -9.81
CA LEU A 324 7.60 11.13 -10.77
C LEU A 324 7.55 11.75 -12.16
N LEU A 325 7.93 10.94 -13.15
CA LEU A 325 7.76 11.30 -14.55
C LEU A 325 6.27 11.47 -14.87
N THR A 326 5.97 12.59 -15.50
CA THR A 326 4.60 13.03 -15.78
C THR A 326 4.24 12.89 -17.26
N VAL A 327 2.96 13.13 -17.57
CA VAL A 327 2.51 13.30 -18.96
C VAL A 327 3.30 14.40 -19.69
N LYS A 328 3.77 15.45 -18.99
CA LYS A 328 4.59 16.50 -19.61
C LYS A 328 5.95 15.97 -20.05
N ASP A 329 6.56 15.11 -19.25
CA ASP A 329 7.85 14.47 -19.56
C ASP A 329 7.72 13.52 -20.75
N PHE A 330 6.61 12.78 -20.81
CA PHE A 330 6.27 12.00 -22.00
C PHE A 330 6.10 12.88 -23.25
N LEU A 331 5.36 13.99 -23.15
CA LEU A 331 5.06 14.85 -24.30
C LEU A 331 6.29 15.50 -24.95
N VAL A 332 7.37 15.70 -24.18
CA VAL A 332 8.66 16.19 -24.72
C VAL A 332 9.58 15.06 -25.21
N ALA A 333 9.22 13.80 -24.96
CA ALA A 333 10.02 12.64 -25.34
C ALA A 333 9.88 12.29 -26.84
N PRO A 334 10.92 11.68 -27.46
CA PRO A 334 10.86 11.28 -28.87
C PRO A 334 9.75 10.27 -29.16
N GLU A 335 9.28 9.52 -28.17
CA GLU A 335 8.16 8.60 -28.32
C GLU A 335 6.83 9.30 -28.63
N ALA A 336 6.58 10.48 -28.05
CA ALA A 336 5.37 11.25 -28.29
C ALA A 336 5.27 11.78 -29.73
N ALA A 337 6.41 11.95 -30.43
CA ALA A 337 6.44 12.36 -31.83
C ALA A 337 5.77 11.35 -32.79
N ARG A 338 5.49 10.12 -32.32
CA ARG A 338 4.76 9.08 -33.06
C ARG A 338 3.24 9.29 -33.07
N ILE A 339 2.74 10.25 -32.30
CA ILE A 339 1.32 10.64 -32.27
C ILE A 339 1.13 11.86 -33.16
N ALA A 340 0.15 11.83 -34.07
CA ALA A 340 -0.05 12.94 -34.98
C ALA A 340 -0.55 14.19 -34.23
N LYS A 341 -0.09 15.37 -34.64
CA LYS A 341 -0.52 16.64 -34.03
C LYS A 341 -2.01 16.93 -34.23
N SER A 342 -2.61 16.37 -35.29
CA SER A 342 -4.04 16.45 -35.58
C SER A 342 -4.91 15.75 -34.53
N ASP A 343 -4.34 14.86 -33.74
CA ASP A 343 -5.07 14.00 -32.82
C ASP A 343 -5.20 14.63 -31.43
N GLY A 344 -5.04 15.96 -31.31
CA GLY A 344 -4.80 16.66 -30.04
C GLY A 344 -5.78 16.31 -28.91
N GLU A 345 -7.09 16.40 -29.17
CA GLU A 345 -8.13 16.13 -28.16
C GLU A 345 -8.20 14.65 -27.76
N SER A 346 -8.35 13.73 -28.71
CA SER A 346 -8.35 12.27 -28.44
C SER A 346 -7.02 11.77 -27.84
N ARG A 347 -5.89 12.39 -28.20
CA ARG A 347 -4.59 12.11 -27.57
C ARG A 347 -4.62 12.51 -26.10
N ASP A 348 -5.05 13.73 -25.80
CA ASP A 348 -5.04 14.24 -24.43
C ASP A 348 -6.03 13.45 -23.57
N PHE A 349 -7.16 13.03 -24.13
CA PHE A 349 -8.09 12.11 -23.48
C PHE A 349 -7.47 10.72 -23.23
N ALA A 350 -6.83 10.13 -24.23
CA ALA A 350 -6.13 8.85 -24.08
C ALA A 350 -5.01 8.93 -23.04
N LEU A 351 -4.25 10.02 -22.99
CA LEU A 351 -3.21 10.22 -21.99
C LEU A 351 -3.78 10.33 -20.58
N LYS A 352 -4.91 11.01 -20.39
CA LYS A 352 -5.60 11.05 -19.09
C LYS A 352 -6.01 9.65 -18.63
N LEU A 353 -6.56 8.83 -19.53
CA LEU A 353 -6.96 7.46 -19.24
C LEU A 353 -5.75 6.58 -18.86
N ILE A 354 -4.67 6.66 -19.63
CA ILE A 354 -3.43 5.91 -19.38
C ILE A 354 -2.80 6.34 -18.05
N SER A 355 -2.69 7.65 -17.79
CA SER A 355 -2.13 8.15 -16.53
C SER A 355 -3.02 7.84 -15.33
N GLY A 356 -4.34 7.80 -15.52
CA GLY A 356 -5.29 7.43 -14.47
C GLY A 356 -5.18 5.96 -14.10
N PHE A 357 -5.06 5.08 -15.09
CA PHE A 357 -4.84 3.65 -14.87
C PHE A 357 -3.49 3.38 -14.19
N ALA A 358 -2.42 4.04 -14.64
CA ALA A 358 -1.07 3.84 -14.13
C ALA A 358 -0.68 4.81 -13.00
N ALA A 359 -1.65 5.38 -12.26
CA ALA A 359 -1.40 6.46 -11.31
C ALA A 359 -0.38 6.08 -10.21
N SER A 360 -0.47 4.86 -9.68
CA SER A 360 0.43 4.36 -8.62
C SER A 360 1.82 4.00 -9.15
N ASP A 361 1.94 3.66 -10.43
CA ASP A 361 3.21 3.31 -11.07
C ASP A 361 3.17 3.59 -12.60
N PRO A 362 3.46 4.83 -13.02
CA PRO A 362 3.33 5.26 -14.42
C PRO A 362 4.23 4.50 -15.39
N LEU A 363 5.31 3.91 -14.89
CA LEU A 363 6.36 3.28 -15.68
C LEU A 363 6.19 1.77 -15.80
N ARG A 364 5.39 1.13 -14.93
CA ARG A 364 5.16 -0.31 -14.96
C ARG A 364 4.18 -0.71 -16.05
N TRP A 365 4.72 -1.30 -17.11
CA TRP A 365 3.95 -1.92 -18.17
C TRP A 365 4.52 -3.29 -18.52
N ASN A 366 3.65 -4.29 -18.61
CA ASN A 366 3.94 -5.63 -19.12
C ASN A 366 2.79 -6.08 -20.05
N PRO A 367 2.87 -7.24 -20.72
CA PRO A 367 1.83 -7.69 -21.63
C PRO A 367 0.44 -7.88 -20.98
N ASP A 368 0.41 -8.32 -19.72
CA ASP A 368 -0.83 -8.57 -18.97
C ASP A 368 -1.47 -7.24 -18.53
N THR A 369 -0.68 -6.29 -18.02
CA THR A 369 -1.12 -4.92 -17.71
C THR A 369 -1.70 -4.20 -18.93
N VAL A 370 -1.08 -4.40 -20.11
CA VAL A 370 -1.62 -3.87 -21.38
C VAL A 370 -2.98 -4.48 -21.71
N LYS A 371 -3.11 -5.79 -21.51
CA LYS A 371 -4.36 -6.51 -21.77
C LYS A 371 -5.46 -6.04 -20.82
N GLU A 372 -5.16 -5.98 -19.53
CA GLU A 372 -6.07 -5.51 -18.48
C GLU A 372 -6.56 -4.09 -18.77
N PHE A 373 -5.64 -3.16 -19.07
CA PHE A 373 -6.00 -1.79 -19.43
C PHE A 373 -6.96 -1.75 -20.62
N LEU A 374 -6.62 -2.43 -21.73
CA LEU A 374 -7.39 -2.34 -22.96
C LEU A 374 -8.71 -3.10 -22.92
N LEU A 375 -8.75 -4.28 -22.31
CA LEU A 375 -9.87 -5.21 -22.45
C LEU A 375 -10.83 -5.16 -21.27
N ASP A 376 -10.36 -4.76 -20.09
CA ASP A 376 -11.14 -4.88 -18.85
C ASP A 376 -11.36 -3.50 -18.21
N TRP A 377 -10.29 -2.76 -17.88
CA TRP A 377 -10.42 -1.47 -17.21
C TRP A 377 -11.03 -0.39 -18.11
N LEU A 378 -10.43 -0.13 -19.29
CA LEU A 378 -10.87 0.97 -20.14
C LEU A 378 -12.33 0.84 -20.62
N PRO A 379 -12.81 -0.34 -21.07
CA PRO A 379 -14.20 -0.52 -21.45
C PRO A 379 -15.20 -0.31 -20.29
N ALA A 380 -14.77 -0.54 -19.04
CA ALA A 380 -15.58 -0.31 -17.85
C ALA A 380 -15.65 1.18 -17.45
N GLN A 381 -14.62 1.97 -17.80
CA GLN A 381 -14.43 3.34 -17.34
C GLN A 381 -14.91 4.43 -18.32
N ALA A 382 -14.87 4.18 -19.63
CA ALA A 382 -15.06 5.25 -20.61
C ALA A 382 -15.97 4.88 -21.79
N LEU A 383 -16.80 5.85 -22.18
CA LEU A 383 -17.50 5.84 -23.47
C LEU A 383 -16.57 6.42 -24.53
N LEU A 384 -16.07 5.55 -25.41
CA LEU A 384 -15.13 5.93 -26.46
C LEU A 384 -15.86 6.14 -27.79
N ASP A 385 -15.55 7.25 -28.46
CA ASP A 385 -15.99 7.45 -29.83
C ASP A 385 -15.09 6.68 -30.83
N ARG A 386 -15.38 6.81 -32.13
CA ARG A 386 -14.61 6.12 -33.16
C ARG A 386 -13.15 6.60 -33.24
N ALA A 387 -12.91 7.89 -33.00
CA ALA A 387 -11.56 8.46 -33.02
C ALA A 387 -10.76 7.96 -31.82
N ASP A 388 -11.36 7.93 -30.63
CA ASP A 388 -10.72 7.45 -29.41
C ASP A 388 -10.33 5.97 -29.51
N ILE A 389 -11.23 5.12 -30.04
CA ILE A 389 -10.95 3.69 -30.28
C ILE A 389 -9.75 3.51 -31.23
N GLU A 390 -9.56 4.41 -32.19
CA GLU A 390 -8.41 4.35 -33.09
C GLU A 390 -7.12 4.86 -32.45
N ILE A 391 -7.20 5.94 -31.66
CA ILE A 391 -6.08 6.67 -31.11
C ILE A 391 -5.50 6.02 -29.84
N VAL A 392 -6.33 5.49 -28.94
CA VAL A 392 -5.89 4.94 -27.66
C VAL A 392 -4.77 3.90 -27.81
N PRO A 393 -4.87 2.87 -28.67
CA PRO A 393 -3.78 1.89 -28.82
C PRO A 393 -2.48 2.50 -29.36
N ARG A 394 -2.56 3.57 -30.17
CA ARG A 394 -1.38 4.26 -30.69
C ARG A 394 -0.70 5.06 -29.58
N VAL A 395 -1.46 5.80 -28.78
CA VAL A 395 -0.94 6.57 -27.63
C VAL A 395 -0.35 5.62 -26.60
N LEU A 396 -1.06 4.54 -26.25
CA LEU A 396 -0.57 3.51 -25.34
C LEU A 396 0.74 2.89 -25.83
N SER A 397 0.83 2.54 -27.11
CA SER A 397 2.07 2.00 -27.68
C SER A 397 3.24 2.99 -27.60
N ALA A 398 3.00 4.29 -27.64
CA ALA A 398 4.03 5.31 -27.47
C ALA A 398 4.43 5.45 -26.00
N TRP A 399 3.44 5.47 -25.10
CA TRP A 399 3.65 5.50 -23.65
C TRP A 399 4.46 4.30 -23.17
N VAL A 400 4.06 3.08 -23.51
CA VAL A 400 4.75 1.83 -23.12
C VAL A 400 6.21 1.82 -23.56
N ARG A 401 6.52 2.39 -24.74
CA ARG A 401 7.92 2.53 -25.20
C ARG A 401 8.71 3.50 -24.33
N TRP A 402 8.10 4.64 -24.01
CA TRP A 402 8.72 5.66 -23.18
C TRP A 402 8.94 5.13 -21.77
N ALA A 403 7.89 4.58 -21.15
CA ALA A 403 7.93 3.94 -19.84
C ALA A 403 9.04 2.87 -19.77
N GLY A 404 9.07 1.95 -20.74
CA GLY A 404 10.11 0.92 -20.79
C GLY A 404 11.54 1.47 -20.93
N ARG A 405 11.73 2.58 -21.66
CA ARG A 405 13.03 3.27 -21.73
C ARG A 405 13.40 3.91 -20.40
N MET A 406 12.45 4.55 -19.73
CA MET A 406 12.69 5.20 -18.44
C MET A 406 12.96 4.20 -17.32
N SER A 407 12.33 3.01 -17.37
CA SER A 407 12.60 1.88 -16.48
C SER A 407 13.86 1.08 -16.84
N GLY A 408 14.61 1.47 -17.89
CA GLY A 408 15.82 0.76 -18.30
C GLY A 408 15.60 -0.67 -18.84
N LEU A 409 14.38 -0.99 -19.29
CA LEU A 409 14.05 -2.31 -19.84
C LEU A 409 14.85 -2.61 -21.11
N GLN A 410 15.14 -3.90 -21.34
CA GLN A 410 15.80 -4.32 -22.56
C GLN A 410 14.88 -4.11 -23.77
N ALA A 411 15.48 -3.81 -24.94
CA ALA A 411 14.71 -3.54 -26.16
C ALA A 411 13.73 -4.67 -26.52
N ARG A 412 14.06 -5.93 -26.19
CA ARG A 412 13.18 -7.09 -26.40
C ARG A 412 11.94 -7.07 -25.51
N GLU A 413 12.07 -6.62 -24.26
CA GLU A 413 10.97 -6.56 -23.27
C GLU A 413 10.02 -5.43 -23.67
N VAL A 414 10.57 -4.26 -24.01
CA VAL A 414 9.78 -3.15 -24.57
C VAL A 414 9.03 -3.59 -25.83
N ALA A 415 9.67 -4.34 -26.73
CA ALA A 415 9.03 -4.85 -27.92
C ALA A 415 7.88 -5.83 -27.63
N GLN A 416 8.01 -6.68 -26.60
CA GLN A 416 6.94 -7.58 -26.15
C GLN A 416 5.74 -6.80 -25.60
N ASN A 417 5.98 -5.79 -24.76
CA ASN A 417 4.92 -4.96 -24.18
C ASN A 417 4.15 -4.20 -25.27
N VAL A 418 4.88 -3.65 -26.25
CA VAL A 418 4.28 -2.99 -27.42
C VAL A 418 3.52 -3.97 -28.30
N ALA A 419 4.03 -5.19 -28.50
CA ALA A 419 3.36 -6.22 -29.28
C ALA A 419 2.02 -6.62 -28.64
N ALA A 420 1.93 -6.65 -27.31
CA ALA A 420 0.68 -6.89 -26.60
C ALA A 420 -0.40 -5.86 -26.96
N VAL A 421 -0.05 -4.59 -27.18
CA VAL A 421 -1.01 -3.56 -27.62
C VAL A 421 -1.55 -3.90 -29.01
N ALA A 422 -0.69 -4.34 -29.92
CA ALA A 422 -1.09 -4.73 -31.27
C ALA A 422 -1.98 -5.97 -31.27
N THR A 423 -1.65 -6.99 -30.47
CA THR A 423 -2.40 -8.24 -30.32
C THR A 423 -3.83 -7.99 -29.82
N ASN A 424 -3.99 -7.12 -28.81
CA ASN A 424 -5.29 -6.88 -28.18
C ASN A 424 -6.15 -5.82 -28.90
N ARG A 425 -5.62 -5.12 -29.92
CA ARG A 425 -6.28 -3.99 -30.59
C ARG A 425 -7.65 -4.35 -31.19
N ALA A 426 -7.76 -5.49 -31.85
CA ALA A 426 -8.99 -5.88 -32.53
C ALA A 426 -10.11 -6.19 -31.54
N GLU A 427 -9.78 -6.93 -30.47
CA GLU A 427 -10.71 -7.26 -29.40
C GLU A 427 -11.14 -6.02 -28.62
N PHE A 428 -10.19 -5.13 -28.27
CA PHE A 428 -10.50 -3.83 -27.68
C PHE A 428 -11.53 -3.04 -28.50
N ALA A 429 -11.30 -2.92 -29.81
CA ALA A 429 -12.19 -2.18 -30.68
C ALA A 429 -13.60 -2.80 -30.75
N GLU A 430 -13.71 -4.12 -30.61
CA GLU A 430 -15.00 -4.81 -30.54
C GLU A 430 -15.70 -4.60 -29.19
N ARG A 431 -14.97 -4.72 -28.08
CA ARG A 431 -15.51 -4.50 -26.72
C ARG A 431 -15.97 -3.05 -26.54
N ALA A 432 -15.17 -2.08 -26.99
CA ALA A 432 -15.51 -0.66 -26.89
C ALA A 432 -16.79 -0.30 -27.66
N ARG A 433 -16.97 -0.87 -28.87
CA ARG A 433 -18.18 -0.65 -29.68
C ARG A 433 -19.41 -1.38 -29.13
N SER A 434 -19.25 -2.64 -28.72
CA SER A 434 -20.36 -3.46 -28.22
C SER A 434 -20.84 -3.04 -26.84
N GLY A 435 -19.97 -2.44 -26.03
CA GLY A 435 -20.29 -2.09 -24.64
C GLY A 435 -20.40 -3.29 -23.71
N SER A 436 -19.93 -4.47 -24.14
CA SER A 436 -20.10 -5.76 -23.43
C SER A 436 -19.46 -5.87 -22.04
N HIS A 437 -18.66 -4.87 -21.63
CA HIS A 437 -17.92 -4.83 -20.37
C HIS A 437 -18.06 -3.48 -19.64
N ARG A 438 -19.16 -2.75 -19.91
CA ARG A 438 -19.41 -1.47 -19.23
C ARG A 438 -19.75 -1.71 -17.76
N SER A 439 -19.27 -0.82 -16.90
CA SER A 439 -19.72 -0.78 -15.52
C SER A 439 -21.21 -0.48 -15.43
N GLU A 440 -21.84 -0.82 -14.30
CA GLU A 440 -23.23 -0.45 -14.04
C GLU A 440 -23.42 1.07 -14.08
N ALA A 441 -22.46 1.83 -13.55
CA ALA A 441 -22.47 3.29 -13.60
C ALA A 441 -22.43 3.81 -15.05
N ALA A 442 -21.57 3.25 -15.91
CA ALA A 442 -21.54 3.60 -17.33
C ALA A 442 -22.85 3.23 -18.05
N THR A 443 -23.46 2.09 -17.68
CA THR A 443 -24.76 1.64 -18.20
C THR A 443 -25.87 2.61 -17.79
N ALA A 444 -25.92 2.97 -16.51
CA ALA A 444 -26.85 3.95 -15.97
C ALA A 444 -26.70 5.31 -16.67
N MET A 445 -25.47 5.78 -16.90
CA MET A 445 -25.23 7.05 -17.59
C MET A 445 -25.75 7.05 -19.03
N ILE A 446 -25.67 5.92 -19.75
CA ILE A 446 -26.23 5.80 -21.10
C ILE A 446 -27.75 5.85 -21.08
N GLU A 447 -28.39 5.13 -20.15
CA GLU A 447 -29.85 5.15 -20.02
C GLU A 447 -30.33 6.55 -19.60
N LEU A 448 -29.59 7.22 -18.72
CA LEU A 448 -29.85 8.61 -18.32
C LEU A 448 -29.77 9.56 -19.53
N LEU A 449 -28.74 9.43 -20.37
CA LEU A 449 -28.60 10.19 -21.62
C LEU A 449 -29.68 9.86 -22.64
N LYS A 450 -30.09 8.58 -22.77
CA LYS A 450 -31.18 8.15 -23.65
C LYS A 450 -32.52 8.73 -23.20
N ASP A 451 -32.74 8.79 -21.90
CA ASP A 451 -33.94 9.37 -21.28
C ASP A 451 -33.95 10.91 -21.37
N GLY A 452 -32.87 11.51 -21.88
CA GLY A 452 -32.77 12.94 -22.14
C GLY A 452 -32.69 13.77 -20.87
N VAL A 453 -32.21 13.18 -19.77
CA VAL A 453 -32.01 13.89 -18.50
C VAL A 453 -30.92 14.93 -18.70
N ASP A 454 -31.21 16.16 -18.28
CA ASP A 454 -30.24 17.25 -18.29
C ASP A 454 -29.18 16.98 -17.21
N LEU A 455 -27.93 16.80 -17.63
CA LEU A 455 -26.82 16.51 -16.73
C LEU A 455 -26.45 17.71 -15.84
N ASP A 456 -26.85 18.92 -16.22
CA ASP A 456 -26.62 20.13 -15.43
C ASP A 456 -27.71 20.34 -14.36
N ASP A 457 -28.76 19.51 -14.34
CA ASP A 457 -29.81 19.48 -13.31
C ASP A 457 -29.55 18.33 -12.32
N GLU A 458 -28.83 18.64 -11.24
CA GLU A 458 -28.48 17.67 -10.18
C GLU A 458 -29.71 16.97 -9.58
N GLN A 459 -30.86 17.65 -9.50
CA GLN A 459 -32.08 17.07 -8.95
C GLN A 459 -32.69 16.06 -9.94
N ALA A 460 -32.74 16.40 -11.23
CA ALA A 460 -33.22 15.49 -12.26
C ALA A 460 -32.36 14.22 -12.36
N VAL A 461 -31.03 14.36 -12.22
CA VAL A 461 -30.09 13.24 -12.16
C VAL A 461 -30.34 12.37 -10.92
N ALA A 462 -30.48 12.97 -9.72
CA ALA A 462 -30.70 12.25 -8.47
C ALA A 462 -32.04 11.48 -8.46
N ASP A 463 -33.11 12.10 -8.96
CA ASP A 463 -34.44 11.49 -9.05
C ASP A 463 -34.44 10.30 -10.04
N TRP A 464 -33.75 10.45 -11.17
CA TRP A 464 -33.60 9.38 -12.15
C TRP A 464 -32.78 8.21 -11.61
N LEU A 465 -31.65 8.46 -10.94
CA LEU A 465 -30.79 7.42 -10.35
C LEU A 465 -31.53 6.63 -9.28
N THR A 466 -32.32 7.30 -8.44
CA THR A 466 -33.16 6.65 -7.42
C THR A 466 -34.16 5.69 -8.08
N GLY A 467 -34.82 6.14 -9.15
CA GLY A 467 -35.74 5.29 -9.91
C GLY A 467 -35.05 4.13 -10.66
N TYR A 468 -33.82 4.34 -11.14
CA TYR A 468 -33.01 3.32 -11.81
C TYR A 468 -32.59 2.19 -10.86
N ASN A 469 -32.09 2.53 -9.67
CA ASN A 469 -31.66 1.54 -8.68
C ASN A 469 -32.83 0.67 -8.19
N LEU A 470 -34.01 1.28 -7.97
CA LEU A 470 -35.23 0.55 -7.61
C LEU A 470 -35.73 -0.42 -8.71
N ARG A 471 -35.37 -0.19 -9.98
CA ARG A 471 -35.67 -1.12 -11.09
C ARG A 471 -34.67 -2.28 -11.14
N GLY A 472 -33.42 -2.04 -10.75
CA GLY A 472 -32.37 -3.05 -10.65
C GLY A 472 -32.66 -4.09 -9.58
N ASP A 473 -33.05 -3.64 -8.38
CA ASP A 473 -33.35 -4.53 -7.24
C ASP A 473 -34.54 -5.49 -7.51
N ASN A 474 -35.53 -5.05 -8.28
CA ASN A 474 -36.71 -5.86 -8.62
C ASN A 474 -36.45 -6.92 -9.73
N GLN A 475 -35.27 -6.97 -10.35
CA GLN A 475 -34.89 -8.00 -11.32
C GLN A 475 -33.89 -9.03 -10.76
N ALA A 476 -33.46 -8.88 -9.50
CA ALA A 476 -32.56 -9.79 -8.81
C ALA A 476 -33.27 -10.78 -7.86
N GLU A 477 -34.60 -10.70 -7.72
CA GLU A 477 -35.49 -11.73 -7.16
C GLU A 477 -36.09 -12.62 -8.27
#